data_AF-A0A9W6UQF6-F1
#
_entry.id   AF-A0A9W6UQF6-F1
#
_cell.length_a   1.000
_cell.length_b   1.000
_cell.length_c   1.000
_cell.angle_alpha   90.00
_cell.angle_beta   90.00
_cell.angle_gamma   90.00
#
_symmetry.space_group_name_H-M   'P 1'
#
loop_
_entity.id
_entity.type
_entity.pdbx_description
1 polymer ?
#
loop_
_entity_poly.entity_id
_entity_poly.type
_entity_poly.pdbx_seq_one_letter_code
_entity_poly.pdbx_strand_id
1 'polypeptide(L)'
;MTGADLRRPAALAAACGGAFALLAVVLAAHGWRPFGFEAAAVRWGVAHRPEGARSAAVAVTALGTDVFPYVLALAAGAVSVRTGGPSGRRGRRTAAVLLAPAGWLVAGQLLRQGLMRGFARPRPPAAGWAFDASWFAFPSGHAFTSALSAGLLAWAVARARPRAARAATTAAVLFTAAIGATRVFLGVHWPLDVLGGWLLAGCWLALGACLLPALPTLPALPALPPDPDSHRRRPRPPQDDDRTDHSRRRVAATALLSERRTRCLPGPGGPSR
;
A
#
# COMPACT_ATOMS: atom_id res chain seq x y z
N MET A 1 13.75 -16.81 -1.16
CA MET A 1 13.96 -16.29 -2.52
C MET A 1 15.32 -16.77 -2.97
N THR A 2 15.38 -17.50 -4.08
CA THR A 2 16.67 -17.98 -4.62
C THR A 2 17.34 -16.87 -5.42
N GLY A 3 18.65 -16.95 -5.68
CA GLY A 3 19.39 -15.93 -6.46
C GLY A 3 18.87 -15.70 -7.88
N ALA A 4 18.03 -16.59 -8.42
CA ALA A 4 17.36 -16.41 -9.71
C ALA A 4 16.15 -15.45 -9.63
N ASP A 5 15.50 -15.33 -8.46
CA ASP A 5 14.28 -14.52 -8.26
C ASP A 5 14.56 -13.01 -8.26
N LEU A 6 15.77 -12.59 -7.90
CA LEU A 6 16.19 -11.18 -7.82
C LEU A 6 16.65 -10.61 -9.17
N ARG A 7 17.00 -11.47 -10.14
CA ARG A 7 17.56 -11.03 -11.43
C ARG A 7 16.58 -10.21 -12.25
N ARG A 8 15.31 -10.62 -12.28
CA ARG A 8 14.25 -9.94 -13.04
C ARG A 8 13.94 -8.53 -12.52
N PRO A 9 13.64 -8.33 -11.22
CA PRO A 9 13.40 -6.97 -10.72
C PRO A 9 14.67 -6.10 -10.75
N ALA A 10 15.86 -6.67 -10.54
CA ALA A 10 17.11 -5.91 -10.69
C ALA A 10 17.33 -5.44 -12.15
N ALA A 11 17.10 -6.31 -13.14
CA ALA A 11 17.19 -5.94 -14.54
C ALA A 11 16.16 -4.86 -14.93
N LEU A 12 14.92 -4.96 -14.42
CA LEU A 12 13.90 -3.95 -14.63
C LEU A 12 14.30 -2.60 -13.99
N ALA A 13 14.83 -2.63 -12.77
CA ALA A 13 15.33 -1.43 -12.10
C ALA A 13 16.45 -0.75 -12.92
N ALA A 14 17.42 -1.54 -13.40
CA ALA A 14 18.50 -1.05 -14.24
C ALA A 14 17.99 -0.49 -15.58
N ALA A 15 17.06 -1.18 -16.24
CA ALA A 15 16.49 -0.72 -17.51
C ALA A 15 15.70 0.59 -17.36
N CYS A 16 14.80 0.66 -16.37
CA CYS A 16 14.02 1.87 -16.10
C CYS A 16 14.92 3.03 -15.63
N GLY A 17 15.89 2.76 -14.76
CA GLY A 17 16.85 3.75 -14.27
C GLY A 17 17.77 4.28 -15.37
N GLY A 18 18.28 3.39 -16.23
CA GLY A 18 19.09 3.75 -17.39
C GLY A 18 18.32 4.57 -18.42
N ALA A 19 17.07 4.17 -18.73
CA ALA A 19 16.20 4.94 -19.61
C ALA A 19 15.84 6.32 -19.01
N PHE A 20 15.60 6.40 -17.70
CA PHE A 20 15.38 7.68 -17.02
C PHE A 20 16.60 8.59 -17.10
N ALA A 21 17.79 8.05 -16.82
CA ALA A 21 19.05 8.79 -16.89
C ALA A 21 19.34 9.27 -18.31
N LEU A 22 19.17 8.40 -19.32
CA LEU A 22 19.30 8.77 -20.73
C LEU A 22 18.34 9.89 -21.10
N LEU A 23 17.06 9.79 -20.71
CA LEU A 23 16.08 10.84 -20.96
C LEU A 23 16.49 12.17 -20.32
N ALA A 24 16.95 12.14 -19.06
CA ALA A 24 17.42 13.34 -18.36
C ALA A 24 18.64 13.96 -19.06
N VAL A 25 19.60 13.15 -19.52
CA VAL A 25 20.76 13.61 -20.29
C VAL A 25 20.33 14.24 -21.62
N VAL A 26 19.42 13.61 -22.36
CA VAL A 26 18.90 14.14 -23.63
C VAL A 26 18.21 15.49 -23.41
N LEU A 27 17.38 15.61 -22.36
CA LEU A 27 16.71 16.86 -22.01
C LEU A 27 17.71 17.95 -21.59
N ALA A 28 18.71 17.60 -20.78
CA ALA A 28 19.75 18.53 -20.34
C ALA A 28 20.60 19.01 -21.54
N ALA A 29 20.99 18.11 -22.44
CA ALA A 29 21.71 18.44 -23.67
C ALA A 29 20.87 19.31 -24.61
N HIS A 30 19.55 19.21 -24.56
CA HIS A 30 18.62 20.09 -25.27
C HIS A 30 18.30 21.40 -24.50
N GLY A 31 19.05 21.71 -23.44
CA GLY A 31 18.88 22.93 -22.63
C GLY A 31 17.56 22.98 -21.88
N TRP A 32 16.98 21.82 -21.54
CA TRP A 32 15.70 21.68 -20.84
C TRP A 32 14.48 22.25 -21.57
N ARG A 33 14.63 22.62 -22.84
CA ARG A 33 13.57 23.13 -23.69
C ARG A 33 12.62 21.99 -24.12
N PRO A 34 11.35 22.29 -24.41
CA PRO A 34 10.46 21.29 -24.98
C PRO A 34 10.84 21.00 -26.43
N PHE A 35 10.74 19.73 -26.83
CA PHE A 35 10.78 19.37 -28.25
C PHE A 35 9.51 19.85 -28.97
N GLY A 36 9.55 19.91 -30.30
CA GLY A 36 8.42 20.35 -31.11
C GLY A 36 7.13 19.56 -30.85
N PHE A 37 7.23 18.24 -30.68
CA PHE A 37 6.07 17.38 -30.39
C PHE A 37 5.51 17.61 -28.99
N GLU A 38 6.35 17.92 -27.99
CA GLU A 38 5.90 18.25 -26.63
C GLU A 38 5.09 19.54 -26.63
N ALA A 39 5.59 20.55 -27.33
CA ALA A 39 4.92 21.83 -27.48
C ALA A 39 3.61 21.69 -28.29
N ALA A 40 3.60 20.87 -29.34
CA ALA A 40 2.39 20.58 -30.12
C ALA A 40 1.32 19.89 -29.27
N ALA A 41 1.68 18.89 -28.48
CA ALA A 41 0.74 18.18 -27.61
C ALA A 41 0.09 19.10 -26.57
N VAL A 42 0.88 19.95 -25.91
CA VAL A 42 0.34 20.92 -24.95
C VAL A 42 -0.55 21.97 -25.63
N ARG A 43 -0.11 22.54 -26.76
CA ARG A 43 -0.93 23.52 -27.51
C ARG A 43 -2.26 22.91 -27.95
N TRP A 44 -2.24 21.67 -28.43
CA TRP A 44 -3.46 20.97 -28.82
C TRP A 44 -4.41 20.82 -27.63
N GLY A 45 -3.91 20.37 -26.46
CA GLY A 45 -4.72 20.24 -25.24
C GLY A 45 -5.31 21.57 -24.77
N VAL A 46 -4.51 22.65 -24.80
CA VAL A 46 -4.97 24.00 -24.44
C VAL A 46 -6.05 24.53 -25.40
N ALA A 47 -5.95 24.20 -26.69
CA ALA A 47 -6.92 24.60 -27.71
C ALA A 47 -8.21 23.74 -27.73
N HIS A 48 -8.14 22.48 -27.30
CA HIS A 48 -9.23 21.50 -27.42
C HIS A 48 -9.73 20.99 -26.07
N ARG A 49 -10.00 21.90 -25.13
CA ARG A 49 -10.46 21.59 -23.77
C ARG A 49 -11.81 22.25 -23.44
N PRO A 50 -12.93 21.75 -23.99
CA PRO A 50 -14.24 22.21 -23.56
C PRO A 50 -14.42 21.97 -22.05
N GLU A 51 -15.29 22.74 -21.41
CA GLU A 51 -15.39 22.78 -19.95
C GLU A 51 -15.64 21.39 -19.32
N GLY A 52 -16.48 20.57 -19.95
CA GLY A 52 -16.72 19.19 -19.51
C GLY A 52 -15.46 18.31 -19.54
N ALA A 53 -14.67 18.40 -20.61
CA ALA A 53 -13.42 17.64 -20.72
C ALA A 53 -12.35 18.15 -19.74
N ARG A 54 -12.27 19.48 -19.55
CA ARG A 54 -11.40 20.09 -18.54
C ARG A 54 -11.75 19.60 -17.14
N SER A 55 -13.02 19.70 -16.76
CA SER A 55 -13.51 19.28 -15.44
C SER A 55 -13.26 17.78 -15.19
N ALA A 56 -13.54 16.93 -16.18
CA ALA A 56 -13.24 15.51 -16.10
C ALA A 56 -11.73 15.23 -15.93
N ALA A 57 -10.87 15.93 -16.69
CA ALA A 57 -9.43 15.78 -16.58
C ALA A 57 -8.89 16.24 -15.22
N VAL A 58 -9.44 17.32 -14.64
CA VAL A 58 -9.12 17.76 -13.27
C VAL A 58 -9.53 16.71 -12.24
N ALA A 59 -10.73 16.14 -12.35
CA ALA A 59 -11.19 15.09 -11.45
C ALA A 59 -10.32 13.83 -11.53
N VAL A 60 -9.97 13.38 -12.75
CA VAL A 60 -9.10 12.22 -12.96
C VAL A 60 -7.70 12.48 -12.41
N THR A 61 -7.12 13.66 -12.65
CA THR A 61 -5.76 13.93 -12.18
C THR A 61 -5.69 14.05 -10.65
N ALA A 62 -6.77 14.43 -9.96
CA ALA A 62 -6.79 14.49 -8.50
C ALA A 62 -6.46 13.13 -7.85
N LEU A 63 -6.79 12.02 -8.52
CA LEU A 63 -6.46 10.67 -8.05
C LEU A 63 -4.95 10.36 -8.09
N GLY A 64 -4.16 11.15 -8.83
CA GLY A 64 -2.72 10.94 -8.99
C GLY A 64 -1.86 11.52 -7.87
N THR A 65 -2.48 12.20 -6.90
CA THR A 65 -1.82 12.90 -5.80
C THR A 65 -2.66 12.85 -4.52
N ASP A 66 -2.20 13.51 -3.46
CA ASP A 66 -2.89 13.68 -2.18
C ASP A 66 -3.17 12.34 -1.50
N VAL A 67 -4.37 12.16 -0.95
CA VAL A 67 -4.72 11.03 -0.07
C VAL A 67 -4.82 9.70 -0.85
N PHE A 68 -5.27 9.73 -2.11
CA PHE A 68 -5.61 8.51 -2.86
C PHE A 68 -4.42 7.56 -3.10
N PRO A 69 -3.22 8.02 -3.51
CA PRO A 69 -2.03 7.17 -3.61
C PRO A 69 -1.66 6.47 -2.29
N TYR A 70 -1.86 7.13 -1.14
CA TYR A 70 -1.60 6.50 0.16
C TYR A 70 -2.64 5.43 0.49
N VAL A 71 -3.91 5.60 0.08
CA VAL A 71 -4.93 4.55 0.18
C VAL A 71 -4.52 3.32 -0.64
N LEU A 72 -4.03 3.50 -1.88
CA LEU A 72 -3.53 2.38 -2.69
C LEU A 72 -2.32 1.70 -2.06
N ALA A 73 -1.38 2.47 -1.50
CA ALA A 73 -0.20 1.94 -0.83
C ALA A 73 -0.58 1.15 0.44
N LEU A 74 -1.51 1.65 1.26
CA LEU A 74 -2.03 0.94 2.43
C LEU A 74 -2.83 -0.31 2.03
N ALA A 75 -3.59 -0.26 0.93
CA ALA A 75 -4.25 -1.44 0.38
C ALA A 75 -3.23 -2.51 -0.04
N ALA A 76 -2.11 -2.11 -0.66
CA ALA A 76 -1.01 -3.03 -0.99
C ALA A 76 -0.42 -3.68 0.28
N GLY A 77 -0.24 -2.91 1.35
CA GLY A 77 0.20 -3.40 2.65
C GLY A 77 -0.81 -4.39 3.25
N ALA A 78 -2.10 -4.07 3.21
CA ALA A 78 -3.17 -4.91 3.72
C ALA A 78 -3.31 -6.24 2.94
N VAL A 79 -3.12 -6.22 1.62
CA VAL A 79 -3.04 -7.45 0.80
C VAL A 79 -1.83 -8.29 1.24
N SER A 80 -0.67 -7.65 1.41
CA SER A 80 0.57 -8.33 1.82
C SER A 80 0.44 -9.00 3.19
N VAL A 81 -0.15 -8.31 4.18
CA VAL A 81 -0.43 -8.85 5.52
C VAL A 81 -1.32 -10.09 5.45
N ARG A 82 -2.41 -10.05 4.68
CA ARG A 82 -3.37 -11.18 4.58
C ARG A 82 -2.73 -12.43 4.00
N THR A 83 -1.68 -12.27 3.18
CA THR A 83 -0.97 -13.39 2.55
C THR A 83 0.26 -13.87 3.31
N GLY A 84 0.74 -13.13 4.31
CA GLY A 84 2.01 -13.38 5.01
C GLY A 84 2.02 -14.50 6.06
N GLY A 85 0.92 -15.24 6.24
CA GLY A 85 0.78 -16.31 7.22
C GLY A 85 0.76 -15.83 8.69
N PRO A 86 0.13 -16.59 9.61
CA PRO A 86 0.00 -16.20 11.02
C PRO A 86 1.30 -16.47 11.81
N SER A 87 2.39 -15.75 11.55
CA SER A 87 3.60 -15.87 12.39
C SER A 87 3.45 -15.08 13.69
N GLY A 88 3.47 -15.79 14.82
CA GLY A 88 3.09 -15.39 16.19
C GLY A 88 3.87 -14.28 16.89
N ARG A 89 4.22 -13.17 16.22
CA ARG A 89 4.64 -11.90 16.87
C ARG A 89 3.81 -10.76 16.27
N ARG A 90 2.52 -10.75 16.65
CA ARG A 90 1.38 -10.31 15.83
C ARG A 90 1.13 -8.80 15.69
N GLY A 91 1.53 -7.95 16.64
CA GLY A 91 1.17 -6.52 16.59
C GLY A 91 2.10 -5.69 15.69
N ARG A 92 3.34 -5.50 16.14
CA ARG A 92 4.33 -4.62 15.49
C ARG A 92 4.75 -5.09 14.09
N ARG A 93 4.80 -6.40 13.84
CA ARG A 93 5.16 -6.95 12.51
C ARG A 93 4.08 -6.68 11.47
N THR A 94 2.81 -6.78 11.87
CA THR A 94 1.66 -6.52 11.00
C THR A 94 1.59 -5.04 10.62
N ALA A 95 1.79 -4.14 11.59
CA ALA A 95 1.84 -2.71 11.34
C ALA A 95 3.01 -2.33 10.40
N ALA A 96 4.19 -2.90 10.59
CA ALA A 96 5.35 -2.63 9.73
C ALA A 96 5.08 -3.05 8.27
N VAL A 97 4.53 -4.25 8.03
CA VAL A 97 4.19 -4.72 6.67
C VAL A 97 3.07 -3.89 6.04
N LEU A 98 2.08 -3.48 6.83
CA LEU A 98 0.99 -2.62 6.37
C LEU A 98 1.50 -1.25 5.92
N LEU A 99 2.42 -0.64 6.67
CA LEU A 99 2.91 0.72 6.43
C LEU A 99 4.09 0.77 5.46
N ALA A 100 4.80 -0.34 5.21
CA ALA A 100 6.00 -0.36 4.36
C ALA A 100 5.77 0.20 2.94
N PRO A 101 4.68 -0.13 2.21
CA PRO A 101 4.46 0.46 0.88
C PRO A 101 4.20 1.97 0.93
N ALA A 102 3.53 2.46 1.98
CA ALA A 102 3.32 3.89 2.17
C ALA A 102 4.64 4.61 2.47
N GLY A 103 5.49 4.04 3.33
CA GLY A 103 6.84 4.54 3.56
C GLY A 103 7.70 4.54 2.30
N TRP A 104 7.61 3.49 1.48
CA TRP A 104 8.31 3.39 0.19
C TRP A 104 7.85 4.45 -0.82
N LEU A 105 6.55 4.72 -0.86
CA LEU A 105 5.96 5.80 -1.66
C LEU A 105 6.49 7.17 -1.23
N VAL A 106 6.49 7.46 0.08
CA VAL A 106 7.03 8.72 0.63
C VAL A 106 8.52 8.88 0.29
N ALA A 107 9.33 7.84 0.50
CA ALA A 107 10.75 7.86 0.17
C ALA A 107 10.99 8.17 -1.33
N GLY A 108 10.21 7.55 -2.21
CA GLY A 108 10.26 7.82 -3.65
C GLY A 108 9.84 9.25 -4.00
N GLN A 109 8.81 9.78 -3.34
CA GLN A 109 8.39 11.17 -3.55
C GLN A 109 9.46 12.18 -3.10
N LEU A 110 10.17 11.91 -2.02
CA LEU A 110 11.29 12.74 -1.55
C LEU A 110 12.46 12.70 -2.53
N LEU A 111 12.85 11.52 -3.02
CA LEU A 111 13.86 11.39 -4.07
C LEU A 111 13.48 12.21 -5.30
N ARG A 112 12.24 12.06 -5.78
CA ARG A 112 11.72 12.82 -6.93
C ARG A 112 11.78 14.32 -6.69
N GLN A 113 11.43 14.79 -5.49
CA GLN A 113 11.54 16.22 -5.16
C GLN A 113 13.00 16.71 -5.22
N GLY A 114 13.96 15.93 -4.73
CA GLY A 114 15.38 16.25 -4.85
C GLY A 114 15.82 16.35 -6.32
N LEU A 115 15.49 15.35 -7.13
CA LEU A 115 15.80 15.34 -8.57
C LEU A 115 15.21 16.53 -9.30
N MET A 116 13.95 16.86 -9.03
CA MET A 116 13.25 17.99 -9.63
C MET A 116 13.94 19.32 -9.35
N ARG A 117 14.41 19.53 -8.12
CA ARG A 117 15.16 20.74 -7.75
C ARG A 117 16.53 20.79 -8.44
N GLY A 118 17.18 19.64 -8.63
CA GLY A 118 18.45 19.54 -9.34
C GLY A 118 18.34 19.79 -10.85
N PHE A 119 17.27 19.31 -11.49
CA PHE A 119 17.08 19.47 -12.93
C PHE A 119 16.49 20.82 -13.33
N ALA A 120 15.62 21.40 -12.49
CA ALA A 120 15.04 22.72 -12.69
C ALA A 120 14.35 22.96 -14.05
N ARG A 121 13.83 21.89 -14.71
CA ARG A 121 13.17 22.01 -16.02
C ARG A 121 11.95 22.96 -15.95
N PRO A 122 11.83 23.95 -16.84
CA PRO A 122 10.68 24.85 -16.87
C PRO A 122 9.40 24.13 -17.31
N ARG A 123 8.27 24.53 -16.73
CA ARG A 123 6.93 24.07 -17.10
C ARG A 123 6.46 24.71 -18.41
N PRO A 124 5.38 24.19 -19.02
CA PRO A 124 4.67 24.94 -20.06
C PRO A 124 4.18 26.31 -19.54
N PRO A 125 3.96 27.29 -20.43
CA PRO A 125 3.57 28.64 -20.03
C PRO A 125 2.30 28.68 -19.17
N ALA A 126 2.34 29.45 -18.08
CA ALA A 126 1.26 29.53 -17.09
C ALA A 126 -0.08 30.02 -17.66
N ALA A 127 -0.06 30.84 -18.71
CA ALA A 127 -1.27 31.30 -19.40
C ALA A 127 -2.13 30.14 -19.94
N GLY A 128 -1.53 28.96 -20.17
CA GLY A 128 -2.22 27.76 -20.63
C GLY A 128 -2.70 26.84 -19.49
N TRP A 129 -2.42 27.12 -18.22
CA TRP A 129 -2.72 26.19 -17.15
C TRP A 129 -4.22 26.13 -16.83
N ALA A 130 -4.74 24.92 -16.62
CA ALA A 130 -6.13 24.73 -16.18
C ALA A 130 -6.31 24.90 -14.66
N PHE A 131 -5.22 24.89 -13.90
CA PHE A 131 -5.15 25.13 -12.45
C PHE A 131 -3.69 25.44 -12.09
N ASP A 132 -3.47 26.08 -10.94
CA ASP A 132 -2.12 26.47 -10.53
C ASP A 132 -1.22 25.26 -10.26
N ALA A 133 -0.04 25.29 -10.86
CA ALA A 133 1.01 24.32 -10.63
C ALA A 133 2.22 25.01 -10.00
N SER A 134 2.83 24.36 -9.02
CA SER A 134 4.06 24.82 -8.36
C SER A 134 5.25 23.95 -8.75
N TRP A 135 6.45 24.46 -8.49
CA TRP A 135 7.74 23.76 -8.70
C TRP A 135 8.09 23.45 -10.16
N PHE A 136 9.23 22.80 -10.38
CA PHE A 136 9.74 22.44 -11.70
C PHE A 136 8.98 21.28 -12.36
N ALA A 137 9.12 21.15 -13.67
CA ALA A 137 8.33 20.24 -14.49
C ALA A 137 8.81 18.78 -14.44
N PHE A 138 10.11 18.57 -14.46
CA PHE A 138 10.70 17.24 -14.65
C PHE A 138 11.29 16.67 -13.35
N PRO A 139 11.06 15.38 -13.04
CA PRO A 139 10.01 14.52 -13.61
C PRO A 139 8.63 14.80 -13.00
N SER A 140 7.56 14.44 -13.70
CA SER A 140 6.19 14.71 -13.26
C SER A 140 5.81 13.98 -11.96
N GLY A 141 5.35 14.74 -10.96
CA GLY A 141 4.95 14.22 -9.66
C GLY A 141 3.70 13.34 -9.67
N HIS A 142 2.69 13.70 -10.45
CA HIS A 142 1.45 12.93 -10.59
C HIS A 142 1.70 11.61 -11.35
N ALA A 143 2.49 11.66 -12.42
CA ALA A 143 2.86 10.46 -13.17
C ALA A 143 3.67 9.49 -12.29
N PHE A 144 4.68 10.00 -11.58
CA PHE A 144 5.46 9.19 -10.64
C PHE A 144 4.59 8.58 -9.52
N THR A 145 3.81 9.40 -8.84
CA THR A 145 3.04 8.99 -7.65
C THR A 145 1.94 7.99 -7.99
N SER A 146 1.20 8.23 -9.09
CA SER A 146 0.18 7.30 -9.57
C SER A 146 0.77 5.97 -10.02
N ALA A 147 1.86 5.97 -10.79
CA ALA A 147 2.51 4.75 -11.25
C ALA A 147 3.08 3.92 -10.10
N LEU A 148 3.73 4.57 -9.14
CA LEU A 148 4.31 3.89 -7.98
C LEU A 148 3.23 3.30 -7.07
N SER A 149 2.22 4.07 -6.70
CA SER A 149 1.15 3.60 -5.80
C SER A 149 0.29 2.50 -6.41
N ALA A 150 -0.15 2.66 -7.67
CA ALA A 150 -0.90 1.62 -8.38
C ALA A 150 -0.04 0.38 -8.68
N GLY A 151 1.25 0.58 -9.00
CA GLY A 151 2.21 -0.49 -9.20
C GLY A 151 2.47 -1.32 -7.93
N LEU A 152 2.59 -0.66 -6.75
CA LEU A 152 2.71 -1.33 -5.46
C LEU A 152 1.50 -2.23 -5.17
N LEU A 153 0.28 -1.72 -5.41
CA LEU A 153 -0.95 -2.51 -5.26
C LEU A 153 -1.01 -3.66 -6.26
N ALA A 154 -0.70 -3.42 -7.54
CA ALA A 154 -0.68 -4.46 -8.56
C ALA A 154 0.33 -5.56 -8.25
N TRP A 155 1.51 -5.19 -7.75
CA TRP A 155 2.54 -6.14 -7.29
C TRP A 155 2.05 -6.99 -6.11
N ALA A 156 1.45 -6.36 -5.09
CA ALA A 156 0.90 -7.08 -3.94
C ALA A 156 -0.22 -8.05 -4.36
N VAL A 157 -1.12 -7.61 -5.26
CA VAL A 157 -2.18 -8.47 -5.82
C VAL A 157 -1.61 -9.61 -6.64
N ALA A 158 -0.60 -9.37 -7.48
CA ALA A 158 0.03 -10.41 -8.29
C ALA A 158 0.67 -11.52 -7.43
N ARG A 159 1.29 -11.14 -6.30
CA ARG A 159 1.83 -12.09 -5.32
C ARG A 159 0.73 -12.87 -4.59
N ALA A 160 -0.34 -12.20 -4.22
CA ALA A 160 -1.45 -12.80 -3.48
C ALA A 160 -2.34 -13.70 -4.34
N ARG A 161 -2.57 -13.30 -5.60
CA ARG A 161 -3.49 -13.91 -6.55
C ARG A 161 -2.87 -13.89 -7.95
N PRO A 162 -1.99 -14.87 -8.30
CA PRO A 162 -1.31 -14.90 -9.59
C PRO A 162 -2.24 -14.83 -10.81
N ARG A 163 -3.44 -15.43 -10.71
CA ARG A 163 -4.48 -15.35 -11.77
C ARG A 163 -4.99 -13.93 -12.03
N ALA A 164 -4.92 -13.04 -11.04
CA ALA A 164 -5.33 -11.64 -11.14
C ALA A 164 -4.19 -10.70 -11.55
N ALA A 165 -2.95 -11.19 -11.65
CA ALA A 165 -1.77 -10.36 -11.91
C ALA A 165 -1.92 -9.53 -13.19
N ARG A 166 -2.33 -10.16 -14.31
CA ARG A 166 -2.50 -9.47 -15.60
C ARG A 166 -3.56 -8.37 -15.51
N ALA A 167 -4.69 -8.63 -14.87
CA ALA A 167 -5.76 -7.65 -14.70
C ALA A 167 -5.31 -6.47 -13.82
N ALA A 168 -4.63 -6.75 -12.70
CA ALA A 168 -4.13 -5.72 -11.79
C ALA A 168 -3.06 -4.83 -12.45
N THR A 169 -2.12 -5.42 -13.19
CA THR A 169 -1.12 -4.67 -13.95
C THR A 169 -1.76 -3.82 -15.05
N THR A 170 -2.74 -4.38 -15.79
CA THR A 170 -3.45 -3.63 -16.84
C THR A 170 -4.20 -2.44 -16.25
N ALA A 171 -4.90 -2.62 -15.13
CA ALA A 171 -5.59 -1.55 -14.43
C ALA A 171 -4.63 -0.45 -13.96
N ALA A 172 -3.47 -0.82 -13.41
CA ALA A 172 -2.45 0.14 -12.98
C ALA A 172 -1.89 0.96 -14.17
N VAL A 173 -1.63 0.31 -15.31
CA VAL A 173 -1.15 0.97 -16.53
C VAL A 173 -2.20 1.94 -17.08
N LEU A 174 -3.46 1.52 -17.19
CA LEU A 174 -4.53 2.39 -17.68
C LEU A 174 -4.76 3.59 -16.76
N PHE A 175 -4.74 3.37 -15.44
CA PHE A 175 -4.89 4.42 -14.45
C PHE A 175 -3.76 5.46 -14.54
N THR A 176 -2.50 5.03 -14.58
CA THR A 176 -1.38 5.99 -14.67
C THR A 176 -1.27 6.65 -16.04
N ALA A 177 -1.65 5.95 -17.11
CA ALA A 177 -1.73 6.53 -18.46
C ALA A 177 -2.78 7.65 -18.52
N ALA A 178 -3.96 7.43 -17.94
CA ALA A 178 -5.00 8.45 -17.85
C ALA A 178 -4.53 9.68 -17.07
N ILE A 179 -3.88 9.48 -15.91
CA ILE A 179 -3.33 10.59 -15.11
C ILE A 179 -2.21 11.32 -15.86
N GLY A 180 -1.31 10.61 -16.54
CA GLY A 180 -0.25 11.23 -17.33
C GLY A 180 -0.81 12.08 -18.48
N ALA A 181 -1.78 11.55 -19.21
CA ALA A 181 -2.44 12.24 -20.31
C ALA A 181 -3.13 13.53 -19.83
N THR A 182 -3.82 13.50 -18.69
CA THR A 182 -4.46 14.71 -18.14
C THR A 182 -3.44 15.78 -17.77
N ARG A 183 -2.22 15.44 -17.34
CA ARG A 183 -1.18 16.44 -17.06
C ARG A 183 -0.74 17.24 -18.29
N VAL A 184 -0.66 16.59 -19.45
CA VAL A 184 -0.33 17.23 -20.73
C VAL A 184 -1.53 18.03 -21.24
N PHE A 185 -2.72 17.42 -21.19
CA PHE A 185 -3.97 18.04 -21.63
C PHE A 185 -4.30 19.32 -20.85
N LEU A 186 -4.03 19.35 -19.54
CA LEU A 186 -4.27 20.50 -18.67
C LEU A 186 -3.15 21.55 -18.74
N GLY A 187 -2.11 21.31 -19.56
CA GLY A 187 -1.06 22.27 -19.89
C GLY A 187 0.00 22.45 -18.81
N VAL A 188 0.10 21.56 -17.84
CA VAL A 188 0.99 21.72 -16.67
C VAL A 188 2.29 20.92 -16.75
N HIS A 189 2.38 19.97 -17.68
CA HIS A 189 3.58 19.17 -17.94
C HIS A 189 3.78 18.90 -19.43
N TRP A 190 5.04 18.72 -19.81
CA TRP A 190 5.41 18.19 -21.12
C TRP A 190 5.31 16.65 -21.14
N PRO A 191 5.06 16.02 -22.30
CA PRO A 191 5.06 14.56 -22.43
C PRO A 191 6.29 13.85 -21.86
N LEU A 192 7.51 14.40 -22.01
CA LEU A 192 8.71 13.76 -21.46
C LEU A 192 8.83 13.91 -19.94
N ASP A 193 8.14 14.87 -19.31
CA ASP A 193 8.01 14.93 -17.85
C ASP A 193 7.22 13.73 -17.31
N VAL A 194 6.15 13.38 -18.02
CA VAL A 194 5.28 12.24 -17.69
C VAL A 194 6.05 10.94 -17.88
N LEU A 195 6.72 10.78 -19.02
CA LEU A 195 7.57 9.62 -19.30
C LEU A 195 8.68 9.47 -18.24
N GLY A 196 9.36 10.57 -17.89
CA GLY A 196 10.36 10.57 -16.82
C GLY A 196 9.79 10.16 -15.47
N GLY A 197 8.57 10.61 -15.14
CA GLY A 197 7.86 10.19 -13.94
C GLY A 197 7.58 8.67 -13.91
N TRP A 198 7.13 8.10 -15.02
CA TRP A 198 6.88 6.66 -15.14
C TRP A 198 8.16 5.82 -15.08
N LEU A 199 9.23 6.24 -15.77
CA LEU A 199 10.51 5.55 -15.74
C LEU A 199 11.12 5.54 -14.33
N LEU A 200 11.08 6.68 -13.64
CA LEU A 200 11.54 6.78 -12.26
C LEU A 200 10.69 5.89 -11.32
N ALA A 201 9.37 5.89 -11.49
CA ALA A 201 8.47 5.04 -10.71
C ALA A 201 8.71 3.55 -10.96
N GLY A 202 8.93 3.15 -12.22
CA GLY A 202 9.27 1.77 -12.59
C GLY A 202 10.57 1.30 -11.96
N CYS A 203 11.62 2.14 -11.99
CA CYS A 203 12.88 1.89 -11.29
C CYS A 203 12.65 1.72 -9.78
N TRP A 204 11.98 2.68 -9.15
CA TRP A 204 11.74 2.68 -7.71
C TRP A 204 10.86 1.51 -7.25
N LEU A 205 9.85 1.13 -8.04
CA LEU A 205 9.00 -0.03 -7.79
C LEU A 205 9.80 -1.33 -7.87
N ALA A 206 10.67 -1.47 -8.87
CA ALA A 206 11.49 -2.65 -9.06
C ALA A 206 12.54 -2.82 -7.94
N LEU A 207 13.12 -1.71 -7.47
CA LEU A 207 13.95 -1.69 -6.25
C LEU A 207 13.14 -2.11 -5.02
N GLY A 208 11.93 -1.56 -4.86
CA GLY A 208 11.02 -1.94 -3.78
C GLY A 208 10.66 -3.43 -3.81
N ALA A 209 10.46 -4.02 -4.99
CA ALA A 209 10.19 -5.44 -5.15
C ALA A 209 11.38 -6.34 -4.72
N CYS A 210 12.62 -5.82 -4.76
CA CYS A 210 13.80 -6.50 -4.22
C CYS A 210 13.89 -6.35 -2.69
N LEU A 211 13.56 -5.16 -2.17
CA LEU A 211 13.88 -4.76 -0.79
C LEU A 211 12.73 -5.02 0.21
N LEU A 212 11.47 -4.80 -0.18
CA LEU A 212 10.30 -4.96 0.70
C LEU A 212 10.12 -6.40 1.21
N PRO A 213 10.37 -7.46 0.41
CA PRO A 213 10.40 -8.83 0.93
C PRO A 213 11.62 -9.13 1.81
N ALA A 214 12.68 -8.32 1.71
CA ALA A 214 13.99 -8.57 2.30
C ALA A 214 14.25 -7.81 3.61
N LEU A 215 13.38 -6.88 4.03
CA LEU A 215 13.53 -6.13 5.27
C LEU A 215 13.72 -7.09 6.46
N PRO A 216 14.95 -7.24 6.98
CA PRO A 216 15.20 -8.04 8.16
C PRO A 216 14.50 -7.31 9.31
N THR A 217 13.74 -8.05 10.10
CA THR A 217 13.31 -7.58 11.41
C THR A 217 14.52 -7.05 12.15
N LEU A 218 14.48 -5.80 12.63
CA LEU A 218 15.51 -5.26 13.52
C LEU A 218 15.90 -6.33 14.55
N PRO A 219 17.21 -6.62 14.76
CA PRO A 219 17.62 -7.56 15.78
C PRO A 219 17.00 -7.09 17.10
N ALA A 220 16.45 -8.04 17.86
CA ALA A 220 15.98 -7.74 19.20
C ALA A 220 17.12 -7.05 19.95
N LEU A 221 16.85 -5.89 20.56
CA LEU A 221 17.75 -5.40 21.60
C LEU A 221 17.95 -6.56 22.59
N PRO A 222 19.20 -6.88 22.98
CA PRO A 222 19.43 -7.93 23.94
C PRO A 222 18.52 -7.72 25.13
N ALA A 223 17.81 -8.78 25.54
CA ALA A 223 16.97 -8.71 26.72
C ALA A 223 17.83 -8.16 27.85
N LEU A 224 17.40 -7.06 28.46
CA LEU A 224 18.01 -6.60 29.71
C LEU A 224 18.02 -7.81 30.66
N PRO A 225 19.16 -8.10 31.31
CA PRO A 225 19.22 -9.20 32.25
C PRO A 225 18.07 -9.07 33.25
N PRO A 226 17.41 -10.18 33.62
CA PRO A 226 16.28 -10.15 34.54
C PRO A 226 16.70 -9.43 35.82
N ASP A 227 15.86 -8.50 36.27
CA ASP A 227 16.04 -7.80 37.54
C ASP A 227 16.21 -8.84 38.66
N PRO A 228 17.38 -8.89 39.34
CA PRO A 228 17.64 -9.88 40.39
C PRO A 228 16.62 -9.83 41.53
N ASP A 229 15.91 -8.71 41.71
CA ASP A 229 14.90 -8.56 42.76
C ASP A 229 13.49 -9.01 42.37
N SER A 230 13.28 -9.45 41.13
CA SER A 230 11.98 -9.93 40.65
C SER A 230 11.45 -11.17 41.39
N HIS A 231 12.34 -11.96 42.00
CA HIS A 231 11.96 -13.12 42.81
C HIS A 231 11.52 -12.76 44.24
N ARG A 232 11.91 -11.58 44.77
CA ARG A 232 11.55 -11.15 46.13
C ARG A 232 10.17 -10.52 46.24
N ARG A 233 9.55 -10.16 45.11
CA ARG A 233 8.22 -9.51 45.05
C ARG A 233 7.10 -10.45 44.59
N ARG A 234 7.18 -11.75 44.88
CA ARG A 234 6.00 -12.62 44.72
C ARG A 234 5.06 -12.42 45.92
N PRO A 235 3.79 -12.01 45.73
CA PRO A 235 2.81 -11.99 46.80
C PRO A 235 2.62 -13.42 47.32
N ARG A 236 2.65 -13.60 48.65
CA ARG A 236 2.28 -14.90 49.26
C ARG A 236 0.84 -15.24 48.86
N PRO A 237 0.53 -16.51 48.53
CA PRO A 237 -0.84 -16.92 48.27
C PRO A 237 -1.69 -16.74 49.54
N PRO A 238 -2.99 -16.42 49.42
CA PRO A 238 -3.88 -16.36 50.56
C PRO A 238 -3.97 -17.73 51.21
N GLN A 239 -3.88 -17.80 52.54
CA GLN A 239 -4.15 -19.02 53.30
C GLN A 239 -5.66 -19.30 53.24
N ASP A 240 -6.02 -20.48 52.75
CA ASP A 240 -7.39 -20.94 52.53
C ASP A 240 -7.86 -21.70 53.79
N ASP A 241 -8.07 -20.98 54.90
CA ASP A 241 -8.72 -21.52 56.11
C ASP A 241 -10.23 -21.19 56.05
N ASP A 242 -11.01 -21.98 55.28
CA ASP A 242 -12.45 -22.27 55.55
C ASP A 242 -13.12 -23.10 54.43
N ARG A 243 -12.69 -24.35 54.21
CA ARG A 243 -13.34 -25.27 53.26
C ARG A 243 -13.78 -26.61 53.84
N THR A 244 -14.21 -26.61 55.10
CA THR A 244 -14.87 -27.76 55.72
C THR A 244 -16.22 -27.39 56.35
N ASP A 245 -17.19 -26.95 55.54
CA ASP A 245 -18.61 -26.98 55.98
C ASP A 245 -19.65 -27.09 54.85
N HIS A 246 -19.31 -26.76 53.60
CA HIS A 246 -20.31 -26.73 52.51
C HIS A 246 -20.65 -28.09 51.86
N SER A 247 -19.94 -29.17 52.18
CA SER A 247 -20.22 -30.50 51.60
C SER A 247 -21.32 -31.28 52.33
N ARG A 248 -21.63 -30.97 53.60
CA ARG A 248 -22.64 -31.69 54.38
C ARG A 248 -24.09 -31.26 54.08
N ARG A 249 -24.32 -30.03 53.61
CA ARG A 249 -25.69 -29.53 53.33
C ARG A 249 -26.29 -30.02 52.00
N ARG A 250 -25.47 -30.45 51.03
CA ARG A 250 -25.96 -30.90 49.72
C ARG A 250 -26.45 -32.34 49.69
N VAL A 251 -25.93 -33.21 50.55
CA VAL A 251 -26.30 -34.64 50.55
C VAL A 251 -27.70 -34.88 51.16
N ALA A 252 -28.14 -34.04 52.11
CA ALA A 252 -29.47 -34.17 52.73
C ALA A 252 -30.64 -33.77 51.79
N ALA A 253 -30.41 -32.90 50.80
CA ALA A 253 -31.49 -32.39 49.93
C ALA A 253 -31.83 -33.33 48.76
N THR A 254 -30.94 -34.24 48.37
CA THR A 254 -31.15 -35.12 47.20
C THR A 254 -31.90 -36.42 47.52
N ALA A 255 -31.97 -36.81 48.80
CA ALA A 255 -32.64 -38.04 49.23
C ALA A 255 -34.19 -37.95 49.23
N LEU A 256 -34.77 -36.75 49.33
CA LEU A 256 -36.23 -36.57 49.45
C LEU A 256 -36.99 -36.46 48.11
N LEU A 257 -36.30 -36.41 46.96
CA LEU A 257 -36.92 -36.24 45.64
C LEU A 257 -37.01 -37.54 44.81
N SER A 258 -36.45 -38.65 45.30
CA SER A 258 -36.44 -39.95 44.60
C SER A 258 -37.65 -40.84 44.88
N GLU A 259 -38.47 -40.57 45.90
CA GLU A 259 -39.59 -41.46 46.29
C GLU A 259 -40.94 -41.13 45.63
N ARG A 260 -41.07 -40.07 44.83
CA ARG A 260 -42.37 -39.64 44.25
C ARG A 260 -42.60 -39.98 42.78
N ARG A 261 -41.73 -40.75 42.11
CA ARG A 261 -41.80 -40.95 40.64
C ARG A 261 -42.02 -42.39 40.16
N THR A 262 -42.51 -43.28 41.01
CA THR A 262 -43.00 -44.61 40.63
C THR A 262 -44.49 -44.73 40.92
N ARG A 263 -45.34 -44.17 40.06
CA ARG A 263 -46.71 -44.64 39.81
C ARG A 263 -47.32 -43.93 38.59
N CYS A 264 -47.95 -44.75 37.74
CA CYS A 264 -48.88 -44.42 36.65
C CYS A 264 -48.30 -44.19 35.23
N LEU A 265 -48.19 -45.30 34.49
CA LEU A 265 -48.69 -45.44 33.10
C LEU A 265 -50.09 -46.09 33.20
N PRO A 266 -51.09 -45.85 32.30
CA PRO A 266 -51.12 -46.32 30.89
C PRO A 266 -51.75 -45.26 29.93
N GLY A 267 -51.93 -45.38 28.62
CA GLY A 267 -51.86 -46.39 27.55
C GLY A 267 -52.46 -45.72 26.27
N PRO A 268 -52.31 -46.26 25.05
CA PRO A 268 -52.58 -45.54 23.80
C PRO A 268 -54.01 -45.78 23.26
N GLY A 269 -54.60 -44.76 22.65
CA GLY A 269 -55.91 -44.84 21.97
C GLY A 269 -56.00 -43.81 20.84
N GLY A 270 -56.36 -44.28 19.64
CA GLY A 270 -56.24 -43.59 18.36
C GLY A 270 -57.38 -42.60 18.01
N PRO A 271 -57.51 -42.24 16.71
CA PRO A 271 -58.04 -40.94 16.29
C PRO A 271 -59.44 -41.03 15.67
N SER A 272 -60.15 -39.90 15.63
CA SER A 272 -61.19 -39.65 14.62
C SER A 272 -61.68 -38.21 14.60
N ARG A 273 -61.49 -37.61 13.41
CA ARG A 273 -62.28 -36.57 12.70
C ARG A 273 -62.38 -35.17 13.29
#